data_AF-A0A1S8WIB8-F1
#
_entry.id   AF-A0A1S8WIB8-F1
#
_cell.length_a   1.000
_cell.length_b   1.000
_cell.length_c   1.000
_cell.angle_alpha   90.00
_cell.angle_beta   90.00
_cell.angle_gamma   90.00
#
_symmetry.space_group_name_H-M   'P 1'
#
loop_
_entity.id
_entity.type
_entity.pdbx_description
1 polymer ?
#
loop_
_entity_poly.entity_id
_entity_poly.type
_entity_poly.pdbx_seq_one_letter_code
_entity_poly.pdbx_strand_id
1 'polypeptide(L)'
;MAFARSSVHVQTGLYLEELTEQIEQDDFATQTDYFLDRPPTPLFVPAKTGVDVATQIYENDLFDFELEVQPILEVLCGKTIEQALLEVAEEEELADLRCQQQVLQEIHNADLAEVARLEDRNRRYEEEKQRRKVQYEKAMKLARETAEKIAAKAFTKAYLSPLMKSTFEQLLERGYFYDSVEHDIENNFLEPLVEGVLDSMSYERRARFLLDGLLR
;
A
#
# COMPACT_ATOMS: atom_id res chain seq x y z
N MET A 1 -40.98 -153.02 -33.31
CA MET A 1 -41.90 -152.51 -34.35
C MET A 1 -42.47 -151.19 -33.87
N ALA A 2 -42.08 -150.09 -34.49
CA ALA A 2 -42.57 -148.75 -34.18
C ALA A 2 -43.91 -148.53 -34.88
N PHE A 3 -44.94 -148.11 -34.14
CA PHE A 3 -46.20 -147.65 -34.73
C PHE A 3 -46.56 -146.29 -34.14
N ALA A 4 -46.57 -145.30 -35.02
CA ALA A 4 -46.94 -143.92 -34.77
C ALA A 4 -48.45 -143.79 -34.53
N ARG A 5 -48.85 -142.77 -33.76
CA ARG A 5 -50.24 -142.40 -33.54
C ARG A 5 -50.77 -141.53 -34.69
N SER A 6 -51.89 -141.93 -35.29
CA SER A 6 -52.74 -141.06 -36.09
C SER A 6 -53.92 -140.56 -35.23
N SER A 7 -54.13 -139.26 -35.18
CA SER A 7 -55.24 -138.65 -34.46
C SER A 7 -56.41 -138.39 -35.41
N VAL A 8 -57.55 -139.04 -35.16
CA VAL A 8 -58.82 -138.80 -35.85
C VAL A 8 -59.68 -137.87 -34.99
N HIS A 9 -60.27 -136.85 -35.59
CA HIS A 9 -61.16 -135.92 -34.88
C HIS A 9 -62.51 -136.58 -34.56
N VAL A 10 -62.91 -136.53 -33.28
CA VAL A 10 -64.21 -137.00 -32.78
C VAL A 10 -65.13 -135.78 -32.64
N GLN A 11 -66.33 -135.87 -33.21
CA GLN A 11 -67.35 -134.83 -33.20
C GLN A 11 -68.06 -134.80 -31.83
N THR A 12 -67.82 -133.76 -31.02
CA THR A 12 -68.46 -133.55 -29.70
C THR A 12 -69.63 -132.57 -29.81
N GLY A 13 -70.63 -132.90 -30.64
CA GLY A 13 -71.88 -132.13 -30.70
C GLY A 13 -72.68 -132.27 -29.41
N LEU A 14 -73.11 -131.14 -28.84
CA LEU A 14 -74.05 -131.06 -27.72
C LEU A 14 -75.46 -131.40 -28.21
N TYR A 15 -76.02 -132.53 -27.76
CA TYR A 15 -77.46 -132.78 -27.88
C TYR A 15 -78.15 -132.12 -26.67
N LEU A 16 -78.85 -131.02 -26.91
CA LEU A 16 -79.71 -130.36 -25.92
C LEU A 16 -81.12 -130.93 -26.06
N GLU A 17 -81.58 -131.69 -25.07
CA GLU A 17 -83.00 -131.98 -24.88
C GLU A 17 -83.61 -130.89 -24.00
N GLU A 18 -84.54 -130.11 -24.54
CA GLU A 18 -85.33 -129.15 -23.76
C GLU A 18 -86.47 -129.89 -23.05
N LEU A 19 -86.45 -129.91 -21.72
CA LEU A 19 -87.58 -130.31 -20.89
C LEU A 19 -88.61 -129.16 -20.87
N THR A 20 -89.82 -129.42 -21.36
CA THR A 20 -90.89 -128.41 -21.57
C THR A 20 -91.84 -128.22 -20.38
N GLU A 21 -91.56 -128.82 -19.22
CA GLU A 21 -92.43 -128.73 -18.05
C GLU A 21 -92.18 -127.43 -17.26
N GLN A 22 -93.19 -126.56 -17.19
CA GLN A 22 -93.14 -125.35 -16.38
C GLN A 22 -93.49 -125.69 -14.92
N ILE A 23 -92.56 -125.41 -14.01
CA ILE A 23 -92.75 -125.57 -12.56
C ILE A 23 -93.46 -124.31 -12.03
N GLU A 24 -94.54 -124.48 -11.25
CA GLU A 24 -95.22 -123.37 -10.58
C GLU A 24 -94.29 -122.68 -9.57
N GLN A 25 -94.18 -121.36 -9.65
CA GLN A 25 -93.41 -120.52 -8.73
C GLN A 25 -94.39 -119.71 -7.88
N ASP A 26 -94.27 -119.84 -6.56
CA ASP A 26 -94.98 -118.99 -5.60
C ASP A 26 -94.11 -117.76 -5.26
N ASP A 27 -94.66 -116.57 -5.49
CA ASP A 27 -94.00 -115.30 -5.18
C ASP A 27 -94.18 -114.94 -3.70
N PHE A 28 -93.06 -114.76 -3.00
CA PHE A 28 -93.03 -114.14 -1.67
C PHE A 28 -92.35 -112.78 -1.74
N ALA A 29 -93.04 -111.74 -1.25
CA ALA A 29 -92.46 -110.41 -1.11
C ALA A 29 -91.88 -110.21 0.30
N THR A 30 -90.61 -109.81 0.39
CA THR A 30 -89.96 -109.35 1.63
C THR A 30 -89.72 -107.85 1.56
N GLN A 31 -90.19 -107.12 2.58
CA GLN A 31 -89.99 -105.68 2.71
C GLN A 31 -88.53 -105.39 3.07
N THR A 32 -87.79 -104.73 2.19
CA THR A 32 -86.47 -104.16 2.46
C THR A 32 -86.61 -102.71 2.91
N ASP A 33 -85.97 -102.34 4.04
CA ASP A 33 -85.94 -100.96 4.51
C ASP A 33 -85.15 -100.05 3.57
N TYR A 34 -85.52 -98.76 3.53
CA TYR A 34 -84.85 -97.74 2.72
C TYR A 34 -83.41 -97.50 3.19
N PHE A 35 -82.44 -97.66 2.29
CA PHE A 35 -81.04 -97.29 2.52
C PHE A 35 -80.92 -95.76 2.70
N LEU A 36 -80.60 -95.31 3.91
CA LEU A 36 -80.24 -93.91 4.19
C LEU A 36 -78.72 -93.74 4.09
N ASP A 37 -78.27 -92.70 3.38
CA ASP A 37 -76.85 -92.40 3.22
C ASP A 37 -76.21 -91.97 4.55
N ARG A 38 -75.04 -92.55 4.83
CA ARG A 38 -74.27 -92.24 6.04
C ARG A 38 -73.72 -90.81 5.95
N PRO A 39 -73.81 -89.98 7.02
CA PRO A 39 -73.20 -88.66 7.02
C PRO A 39 -71.68 -88.74 6.80
N PRO A 40 -71.07 -87.72 6.17
CA PRO A 40 -69.65 -87.71 5.88
C PRO A 40 -68.84 -87.74 7.18
N THR A 41 -67.82 -88.60 7.21
CA THR A 41 -66.93 -88.76 8.36
C THR A 41 -66.21 -87.42 8.64
N PRO A 42 -66.18 -86.92 9.89
CA PRO A 42 -65.54 -85.65 10.21
C PRO A 42 -64.04 -85.68 9.86
N LEU A 43 -63.52 -84.55 9.39
CA LEU A 43 -62.11 -84.38 9.06
C LEU A 43 -61.25 -84.52 10.31
N PHE A 44 -60.23 -85.38 10.26
CA PHE A 44 -59.27 -85.53 11.36
C PHE A 44 -58.36 -84.32 11.42
N VAL A 45 -58.46 -83.54 12.50
CA VAL A 45 -57.52 -82.47 12.84
C VAL A 45 -56.60 -82.99 13.95
N PRO A 46 -55.30 -83.19 13.69
CA PRO A 46 -54.35 -83.62 14.71
C PRO A 46 -54.33 -82.61 15.87
N ALA A 47 -54.38 -83.11 17.11
CA ALA A 47 -54.17 -82.27 18.28
C ALA A 47 -52.74 -81.73 18.27
N LYS A 48 -52.56 -80.43 18.54
CA LYS A 48 -51.23 -79.84 18.69
C LYS A 48 -50.50 -80.55 19.83
N THR A 49 -49.48 -81.33 19.51
CA THR A 49 -48.61 -82.01 20.47
C THR A 49 -47.27 -81.27 20.54
N GLY A 50 -47.04 -80.59 21.67
CA GLY A 50 -45.82 -79.81 21.93
C GLY A 50 -46.07 -78.76 23.02
N VAL A 51 -45.03 -78.37 23.75
CA VAL A 51 -45.09 -77.26 24.72
C VAL A 51 -44.65 -75.99 24.01
N ASP A 52 -45.48 -74.95 24.03
CA ASP A 52 -45.10 -73.63 23.52
C ASP A 52 -44.11 -72.97 24.47
N VAL A 53 -42.96 -72.56 23.95
CA VAL A 53 -41.92 -71.82 24.68
C VAL A 53 -41.66 -70.52 23.94
N ALA A 54 -41.73 -69.39 24.66
CA ALA A 54 -41.33 -68.09 24.15
C ALA A 54 -39.97 -67.71 24.76
N THR A 55 -39.06 -67.24 23.92
CA THR A 55 -37.79 -66.63 24.32
C THR A 55 -37.84 -65.16 23.95
N GLN A 56 -37.52 -64.28 24.90
CA GLN A 56 -37.48 -62.84 24.70
C GLN A 56 -36.18 -62.31 25.31
N ILE A 57 -35.50 -61.45 24.55
CA ILE A 57 -34.34 -60.69 25.03
C ILE A 57 -34.87 -59.34 25.51
N TYR A 58 -34.53 -58.98 26.74
CA TYR A 58 -34.94 -57.72 27.35
C TYR A 58 -33.90 -56.62 27.11
N GLU A 59 -34.26 -55.37 27.39
CA GLU A 59 -33.33 -54.25 27.31
C GLU A 59 -32.12 -54.49 28.23
N ASN A 60 -30.91 -54.28 27.70
CA ASN A 60 -29.61 -54.50 28.34
C ASN A 60 -29.16 -55.96 28.56
N ASP A 61 -29.90 -56.94 28.07
CA ASP A 61 -29.58 -58.37 28.25
C ASP A 61 -28.38 -58.83 27.38
N LEU A 62 -28.04 -58.06 26.34
CA LEU A 62 -26.91 -58.30 25.42
C LEU A 62 -25.85 -57.18 25.43
N PHE A 63 -25.92 -56.24 26.38
CA PHE A 63 -25.01 -55.11 26.39
C PHE A 63 -23.59 -55.56 26.80
N ASP A 64 -22.61 -55.28 25.95
CA ASP A 64 -21.19 -55.46 26.24
C ASP A 64 -20.50 -54.10 26.36
N PHE A 65 -20.09 -53.75 27.58
CA PHE A 65 -19.47 -52.47 27.85
C PHE A 65 -18.15 -52.28 27.10
N GLU A 66 -17.32 -53.33 26.97
CA GLU A 66 -16.00 -53.21 26.36
C GLU A 66 -16.11 -52.88 24.87
N LEU A 67 -17.11 -53.44 24.19
CA LEU A 67 -17.39 -53.16 22.77
C LEU A 67 -18.02 -51.78 22.58
N GLU A 68 -19.00 -51.43 23.41
CA GLU A 68 -19.81 -50.22 23.23
C GLU A 68 -19.06 -48.94 23.66
N VAL A 69 -18.11 -49.02 24.60
CA VAL A 69 -17.31 -47.87 25.03
C VAL A 69 -16.21 -47.50 24.04
N GLN A 70 -15.76 -48.45 23.23
CA GLN A 70 -14.65 -48.28 22.30
C GLN A 70 -14.83 -47.11 21.32
N PRO A 71 -15.95 -46.95 20.59
CA PRO A 71 -16.15 -45.81 19.68
C PRO A 71 -16.24 -44.47 20.43
N ILE A 72 -16.74 -44.46 21.66
CA ILE A 72 -16.81 -43.24 22.48
C ILE A 72 -15.41 -42.78 22.86
N LEU A 73 -14.57 -43.71 23.34
CA LEU A 73 -13.19 -43.41 23.71
C LEU A 73 -12.34 -43.02 22.51
N GLU A 74 -12.53 -43.68 21.36
CA GLU A 74 -11.82 -43.34 20.13
C GLU A 74 -12.09 -41.89 19.71
N VAL A 75 -13.36 -41.47 19.71
CA VAL A 75 -13.73 -40.10 19.36
C VAL A 75 -13.22 -39.10 20.40
N LEU A 76 -13.35 -39.40 21.70
CA LEU A 76 -12.89 -38.51 22.76
C LEU A 76 -11.38 -38.33 22.71
N CYS A 77 -10.61 -39.41 22.73
CA CYS A 77 -9.16 -39.37 22.65
C CYS A 77 -8.70 -38.73 21.35
N GLY A 78 -9.28 -39.12 20.21
CA GLY A 78 -8.97 -38.56 18.90
C GLY A 78 -9.15 -37.04 18.85
N LYS A 79 -10.32 -36.55 19.24
CA LYS A 79 -10.58 -35.10 19.27
C LYS A 79 -9.71 -34.35 20.26
N THR A 80 -9.47 -34.90 21.44
CA THR A 80 -8.61 -34.22 22.43
C THR A 80 -7.18 -34.07 21.94
N ILE A 81 -6.62 -35.08 21.27
CA ILE A 81 -5.27 -35.03 20.71
C ILE A 81 -5.23 -34.09 19.51
N GLU A 82 -6.22 -34.19 18.60
CA GLU A 82 -6.30 -33.31 17.44
C GLU A 82 -6.40 -31.83 17.85
N GLN A 83 -7.27 -31.52 18.81
CA GLN A 83 -7.41 -30.17 19.33
C GLN A 83 -6.12 -29.68 20.00
N ALA A 84 -5.49 -30.50 20.85
CA ALA A 84 -4.24 -30.13 21.50
C ALA A 84 -3.10 -29.87 20.48
N LEU A 85 -3.02 -30.66 19.41
CA LEU A 85 -2.03 -30.44 18.35
C LEU A 85 -2.27 -29.14 17.58
N LEU A 86 -3.53 -28.82 17.28
CA LEU A 86 -3.89 -27.57 16.62
C LEU A 86 -3.59 -26.36 17.49
N GLU A 87 -3.91 -26.41 18.78
CA GLU A 87 -3.63 -25.33 19.73
C GLU A 87 -2.12 -25.06 19.85
N VAL A 88 -1.30 -26.11 19.98
CA VAL A 88 0.16 -25.95 20.05
C VAL A 88 0.73 -25.37 18.76
N ALA A 89 0.26 -25.84 17.59
CA ALA A 89 0.70 -25.31 16.31
C ALA A 89 0.32 -23.83 16.14
N GLU A 90 -0.90 -23.44 16.53
CA GLU A 90 -1.35 -22.04 16.49
C GLU A 90 -0.53 -21.16 17.44
N GLU A 91 -0.21 -21.64 18.65
CA GLU A 91 0.62 -20.90 19.60
C GLU A 91 2.05 -20.66 19.07
N GLU A 92 2.66 -21.66 18.43
CA GLU A 92 3.98 -21.52 17.80
C GLU A 92 3.94 -20.52 16.64
N GLU A 93 2.96 -20.61 15.74
CA GLU A 93 2.79 -19.66 14.64
C GLU A 93 2.57 -18.22 15.15
N LEU A 94 1.74 -18.04 16.18
CA LEU A 94 1.52 -16.74 16.80
C LEU A 94 2.79 -16.18 17.45
N ALA A 95 3.63 -17.04 18.06
CA ALA A 95 4.91 -16.63 18.62
C ALA A 95 5.88 -16.13 17.54
N ASP A 96 5.97 -16.85 16.42
CA ASP A 96 6.79 -16.48 15.28
C ASP A 96 6.34 -15.15 14.65
N LEU A 97 5.04 -14.98 14.43
CA LEU A 97 4.47 -13.73 13.90
C LEU A 97 4.75 -12.55 14.83
N ARG A 98 4.64 -12.74 16.15
CA ARG A 98 4.97 -11.70 17.14
C ARG A 98 6.44 -11.32 17.10
N CYS A 99 7.34 -12.31 17.00
CA CYS A 99 8.76 -12.08 16.87
C CYS A 99 9.08 -11.26 15.61
N GLN A 100 8.52 -11.66 14.46
CA GLN A 100 8.68 -10.92 13.20
C GLN A 100 8.12 -9.49 13.30
N GLN A 101 6.95 -9.32 13.90
CA GLN A 101 6.34 -8.01 14.10
C GLN A 101 7.22 -7.09 14.96
N GLN A 102 7.80 -7.60 16.04
CA GLN A 102 8.71 -6.84 16.90
C GLN A 102 9.94 -6.36 16.15
N VAL A 103 10.60 -7.26 15.40
CA VAL A 103 11.77 -6.91 14.59
C VAL A 103 11.44 -5.82 13.55
N LEU A 104 10.30 -5.95 12.87
CA LEU A 104 9.87 -4.95 11.90
C LEU A 104 9.53 -3.61 12.56
N GLN A 105 8.92 -3.62 13.74
CA GLN A 105 8.64 -2.40 14.51
C GLN A 105 9.93 -1.73 14.97
N GLU A 106 10.93 -2.47 15.41
CA GLU A 106 12.24 -1.93 15.78
C GLU A 106 12.92 -1.24 14.61
N ILE A 107 12.96 -1.89 13.45
CA ILE A 107 13.49 -1.30 12.20
C ILE A 107 12.71 -0.04 11.84
N HIS A 108 11.39 -0.11 11.85
CA HIS A 108 10.55 1.04 11.50
C HIS A 108 10.77 2.23 12.43
N ASN A 109 10.88 1.99 13.75
CA ASN A 109 11.15 3.03 14.73
C ASN A 109 12.55 3.63 14.55
N ALA A 110 13.55 2.81 14.21
CA ALA A 110 14.90 3.28 13.91
C ALA A 110 14.92 4.15 12.64
N ASP A 111 14.23 3.73 11.59
CA ASP A 111 14.10 4.47 10.33
C ASP A 111 13.41 5.82 10.55
N LEU A 112 12.31 5.85 11.31
CA LEU A 112 11.62 7.09 11.66
C LEU A 112 12.52 8.06 12.44
N ALA A 113 13.31 7.54 13.39
CA ALA A 113 14.26 8.36 14.14
C ALA A 113 15.37 8.92 13.23
N GLU A 114 15.85 8.14 12.26
CA GLU A 114 16.84 8.62 11.29
C GLU A 114 16.24 9.69 10.36
N VAL A 115 15.04 9.48 9.83
CA VAL A 115 14.35 10.46 8.98
C VAL A 115 14.16 11.78 9.72
N ALA A 116 13.67 11.74 10.96
CA ALA A 116 13.50 12.95 11.78
C ALA A 116 14.84 13.69 11.98
N ARG A 117 15.93 12.96 12.21
CA ARG A 117 17.28 13.54 12.32
C ARG A 117 17.72 14.23 11.02
N LEU A 118 17.45 13.61 9.88
CA LEU A 118 17.80 14.15 8.56
C LEU A 118 16.97 15.37 8.21
N GLU A 119 15.68 15.37 8.52
CA GLU A 119 14.77 16.51 8.33
C GLU A 119 15.21 17.72 9.16
N ASP A 120 15.50 17.53 10.44
CA ASP A 120 16.02 18.58 11.32
C ASP A 120 17.34 19.17 10.78
N ARG A 121 18.23 18.32 10.28
CA ARG A 121 19.48 18.76 9.66
C ARG A 121 19.22 19.56 8.39
N ASN A 122 18.33 19.09 7.52
CA ASN A 122 17.96 19.78 6.28
C ASN A 122 17.31 21.13 6.58
N ARG A 123 16.41 21.21 7.57
CA ARG A 123 15.80 22.48 8.02
C ARG A 123 16.87 23.49 8.41
N ARG A 124 17.87 23.09 9.22
CA ARG A 124 19.00 23.97 9.59
C ARG A 124 19.81 24.42 8.38
N TYR A 125 20.09 23.52 7.43
CA TYR A 125 20.80 23.88 6.20
C TYR A 125 20.01 24.85 5.33
N GLU A 126 18.71 24.66 5.19
CA GLU A 126 17.84 25.56 4.43
C GLU A 126 17.77 26.94 5.07
N GLU A 127 17.58 27.01 6.39
CA GLU A 127 17.59 28.27 7.13
C GLU A 127 18.91 29.04 6.93
N GLU A 128 20.05 28.36 7.08
CA GLU A 128 21.37 28.96 6.88
C GLU A 128 21.59 29.39 5.42
N LYS A 129 21.14 28.59 4.45
CA LYS A 129 21.19 28.94 3.03
C LYS A 129 20.38 30.20 2.74
N GLN A 130 19.17 30.33 3.30
CA GLN A 130 18.35 31.53 3.13
C GLN A 130 19.00 32.75 3.79
N ARG A 131 19.56 32.61 5.00
CA ARG A 131 20.30 33.69 5.67
C ARG A 131 21.48 34.19 4.83
N ARG A 132 22.27 33.27 4.28
CA ARG A 132 23.41 33.61 3.41
C ARG A 132 22.98 34.30 2.12
N LYS A 133 21.87 33.87 1.50
CA LYS A 133 21.32 34.56 0.31
C LYS A 133 20.97 36.02 0.63
N VAL A 134 20.25 36.27 1.72
CA VAL A 134 19.87 37.63 2.12
C VAL A 134 21.10 38.49 2.43
N GLN A 135 22.12 37.93 3.08
CA GLN A 135 23.38 38.64 3.33
C GLN A 135 24.10 38.98 2.02
N TYR A 136 24.19 38.03 1.09
CA TYR A 136 24.83 38.24 -0.21
C TYR A 136 24.11 39.32 -1.03
N GLU A 137 22.78 39.29 -1.08
CA GLU A 137 21.99 40.32 -1.78
C GLU A 137 22.22 41.71 -1.19
N LYS A 138 22.25 41.83 0.14
CA LYS A 138 22.55 43.10 0.82
C LYS A 138 23.98 43.58 0.52
N ALA A 139 24.96 42.68 0.60
CA ALA A 139 26.35 42.99 0.29
C ALA A 139 26.54 43.41 -1.17
N MET A 140 25.87 42.73 -2.10
CA MET A 140 25.89 43.05 -3.53
C MET A 140 25.29 44.43 -3.81
N LYS A 141 24.14 44.76 -3.20
CA LYS A 141 23.54 46.11 -3.30
C LYS A 141 24.49 47.18 -2.78
N LEU A 142 25.05 46.97 -1.59
CA LEU A 142 26.00 47.92 -1.00
C LEU A 142 27.26 48.07 -1.86
N ALA A 143 27.81 46.97 -2.38
CA ALA A 143 28.98 47.00 -3.26
C ALA A 143 28.72 47.75 -4.57
N ARG A 144 27.51 47.64 -5.12
CA ARG A 144 27.10 48.41 -6.30
C ARG A 144 27.02 49.90 -5.98
N GLU A 145 26.35 50.27 -4.89
CA GLU A 145 26.25 51.66 -4.46
C GLU A 145 27.62 52.29 -4.16
N THR A 146 28.51 51.55 -3.51
CA THR A 146 29.87 52.04 -3.24
C THR A 146 30.68 52.19 -4.52
N ALA A 147 30.57 51.25 -5.46
CA ALA A 147 31.22 51.35 -6.77
C ALA A 147 30.72 52.56 -7.57
N GLU A 148 29.40 52.81 -7.60
CA GLU A 148 28.80 53.98 -8.25
C GLU A 148 29.28 55.30 -7.61
N LYS A 149 29.33 55.36 -6.27
CA LYS A 149 29.88 56.52 -5.53
C LYS A 149 31.36 56.77 -5.83
N ILE A 150 32.17 55.70 -5.87
CA ILE A 150 33.60 55.80 -6.20
C ILE A 150 33.78 56.26 -7.65
N ALA A 151 33.00 55.73 -8.59
CA ALA A 151 33.03 56.13 -10.00
C ALA A 151 32.63 57.60 -10.16
N ALA A 152 31.57 58.06 -9.50
CA ALA A 152 31.16 59.47 -9.52
C ALA A 152 32.23 60.40 -8.93
N LYS A 153 32.87 60.00 -7.82
CA LYS A 153 33.99 60.75 -7.23
C LYS A 153 35.21 60.80 -8.16
N ALA A 154 35.55 59.68 -8.81
CA ALA A 154 36.66 59.62 -9.75
C ALA A 154 36.37 60.49 -11.00
N PHE A 155 35.15 60.40 -11.54
CA PHE A 155 34.70 61.20 -12.68
C PHE A 155 34.72 62.71 -12.37
N THR A 156 34.13 63.13 -11.24
CA THR A 156 34.13 64.53 -10.82
C THR A 156 35.55 65.05 -10.61
N LYS A 157 36.44 64.28 -9.99
CA LYS A 157 37.86 64.65 -9.84
C LYS A 157 38.57 64.79 -11.21
N ALA A 158 38.35 63.83 -12.12
CA ALA A 158 38.94 63.85 -13.45
C ALA A 158 38.41 65.01 -14.32
N TYR A 159 37.13 65.37 -14.17
CA TYR A 159 36.50 66.46 -14.91
C TYR A 159 36.84 67.85 -14.34
N LEU A 160 36.79 68.02 -13.02
CA LEU A 160 37.04 69.32 -12.38
C LEU A 160 38.52 69.69 -12.39
N SER A 161 39.45 68.73 -12.29
CA SER A 161 40.89 69.05 -12.21
C SER A 161 41.40 69.84 -13.43
N PRO A 162 41.10 69.47 -14.68
CA PRO A 162 41.45 70.27 -15.86
C PRO A 162 40.60 71.52 -16.01
N LEU A 163 39.30 71.46 -15.69
CA LEU A 163 38.40 72.61 -15.80
C LEU A 163 38.84 73.76 -14.90
N MET A 164 39.21 73.46 -13.65
CA MET A 164 39.74 74.46 -12.72
C MET A 164 41.00 75.12 -13.29
N LYS A 165 41.96 74.33 -13.79
CA LYS A 165 43.18 74.87 -14.40
C LYS A 165 42.88 75.76 -15.61
N SER A 166 42.07 75.26 -16.55
CA SER A 166 41.72 76.00 -17.76
C SER A 166 40.91 77.27 -17.47
N THR A 167 40.00 77.25 -16.50
CA THR A 167 39.24 78.45 -16.10
C THR A 167 40.13 79.47 -15.40
N PHE A 168 41.07 79.02 -14.55
CA PHE A 168 42.08 79.91 -13.96
C PHE A 168 42.99 80.52 -15.03
N GLU A 169 43.48 79.73 -15.98
CA GLU A 169 44.28 80.21 -17.12
C GLU A 169 43.49 81.21 -17.96
N GLN A 170 42.24 80.92 -18.33
CA GLN A 170 41.39 81.84 -19.10
C GLN A 170 41.09 83.14 -18.36
N LEU A 171 40.87 83.10 -17.04
CA LEU A 171 40.66 84.28 -16.23
C LEU A 171 41.94 85.12 -16.10
N LEU A 172 43.10 84.47 -16.04
CA LEU A 172 44.40 85.13 -16.03
C LEU A 172 44.71 85.77 -17.38
N GLU A 173 44.49 85.07 -18.50
CA GLU A 173 44.62 85.60 -19.86
C GLU A 173 43.67 86.78 -20.14
N ARG A 174 42.46 86.74 -19.59
CA ARG A 174 41.49 87.85 -19.70
C ARG A 174 41.79 89.01 -18.75
N GLY A 175 42.86 88.95 -17.96
CA GLY A 175 43.28 90.03 -17.06
C GLY A 175 42.39 90.22 -15.83
N TYR A 176 41.56 89.24 -15.46
CA TYR A 176 40.78 89.29 -14.21
C TYR A 176 41.67 89.07 -12.97
N PHE A 177 42.76 88.32 -13.13
CA PHE A 177 43.81 88.22 -12.13
C PHE A 177 44.95 89.15 -12.54
N TYR A 178 45.16 90.21 -11.77
CA TYR A 178 46.26 91.16 -11.93
C TYR A 178 47.15 91.10 -10.68
N ASP A 179 48.44 91.40 -10.84
CA ASP A 179 49.29 91.62 -9.68
C ASP A 179 48.86 92.94 -9.02
N SER A 180 48.41 92.85 -7.77
CA SER A 180 48.01 94.01 -6.98
C SER A 180 49.09 95.09 -6.91
N VAL A 181 50.37 94.69 -6.95
CA VAL A 181 51.49 95.63 -6.89
C VAL A 181 51.69 96.34 -8.23
N GLU A 182 51.63 95.61 -9.34
CA GLU A 182 51.77 96.18 -10.69
C GLU A 182 50.62 97.14 -11.00
N HIS A 183 49.39 96.75 -10.69
CA HIS A 183 48.21 97.58 -10.90
C HIS A 183 48.21 98.87 -10.04
N ASP A 184 48.70 98.78 -8.80
CA ASP A 184 48.85 99.94 -7.91
C ASP A 184 49.98 100.87 -8.38
N ILE A 185 51.07 100.31 -8.90
CA ILE A 185 52.15 101.12 -9.51
C ILE A 185 51.63 101.86 -10.75
N GLU A 186 50.97 101.15 -11.67
CA GLU A 186 50.47 101.73 -12.93
C GLU A 186 49.46 102.85 -12.69
N ASN A 187 48.49 102.65 -11.80
CA ASN A 187 47.38 103.58 -11.62
C ASN A 187 47.61 104.63 -10.52
N ASN A 188 48.34 104.30 -9.45
CA ASN A 188 48.45 105.20 -8.29
C ASN A 188 49.86 105.78 -8.09
N PHE A 189 50.92 105.15 -8.61
CA PHE A 189 52.30 105.61 -8.40
C PHE A 189 52.89 106.39 -9.57
N LEU A 190 52.68 105.92 -10.81
CA LEU A 190 53.27 106.55 -12.00
C LEU A 190 52.77 107.98 -12.23
N GLU A 191 51.47 108.23 -12.02
CA GLU A 191 50.88 109.55 -12.26
C GLU A 191 51.46 110.62 -11.30
N PRO A 192 51.49 110.42 -9.96
CA PRO A 192 52.18 111.34 -9.05
C PRO A 192 53.69 111.46 -9.27
N LEU A 193 54.38 110.39 -9.69
CA LEU A 193 55.82 110.42 -9.98
C LEU A 193 56.11 111.31 -11.20
N VAL A 194 55.34 111.17 -12.28
CA VAL A 194 55.48 111.98 -13.49
C VAL A 194 55.15 113.44 -13.19
N GLU A 195 54.08 113.71 -12.43
CA GLU A 195 53.77 115.07 -11.97
C GLU A 195 54.91 115.66 -11.13
N GLY A 196 55.47 114.91 -10.18
CA GLY A 196 56.60 115.36 -9.36
C GLY A 196 57.88 115.63 -10.17
N VAL A 197 58.16 114.83 -11.20
CA VAL A 197 59.29 115.07 -12.12
C VAL A 197 59.05 116.32 -12.97
N LEU A 198 57.84 116.50 -13.50
CA LEU A 198 57.48 117.70 -14.27
C LEU A 198 57.56 118.96 -13.40
N ASP A 199 57.09 118.90 -12.16
CA ASP A 199 57.19 120.01 -11.22
C ASP A 199 58.64 120.35 -10.90
N SER A 200 59.48 119.36 -10.56
CA SER A 200 60.90 119.59 -10.30
C SER A 200 61.66 120.12 -11.53
N MET A 201 61.36 119.65 -12.74
CA MET A 201 61.87 120.23 -13.98
C MET A 201 61.39 121.67 -14.20
N SER A 202 60.15 121.98 -13.82
CA SER A 202 59.62 123.34 -13.88
C SER A 202 60.31 124.27 -12.87
N TYR A 203 60.61 123.77 -11.66
CA TYR A 203 61.37 124.48 -10.65
C TYR A 203 62.81 124.70 -11.10
N GLU A 204 63.49 123.69 -11.65
CA GLU A 204 64.83 123.86 -12.24
C GLU A 204 64.83 124.87 -13.38
N ARG A 205 63.85 124.80 -14.28
CA ARG A 205 63.74 125.75 -15.40
C ARG A 205 63.51 127.17 -14.90
N ARG A 206 62.64 127.37 -13.90
CA ARG A 206 62.43 128.68 -13.25
C ARG A 206 63.69 129.16 -12.53
N ALA A 207 64.38 128.27 -11.81
CA ALA A 207 65.63 128.59 -11.12
C ALA A 207 66.72 129.00 -12.11
N ARG A 208 66.88 128.29 -13.24
CA ARG A 208 67.79 128.69 -14.33
C ARG A 208 67.39 130.03 -14.95
N PHE A 209 66.10 130.28 -15.20
CA PHE A 209 65.64 131.59 -15.68
C PHE A 209 65.96 132.72 -14.70
N LEU A 210 65.83 132.50 -13.39
CA LEU A 210 66.22 133.48 -12.37
C LEU A 210 67.74 133.68 -12.30
N LEU A 211 68.53 132.61 -12.40
CA LEU A 211 69.98 132.66 -12.42
C LEU A 211 70.51 133.38 -13.67
N ASP A 212 69.96 133.10 -14.84
CA ASP A 212 70.25 133.82 -16.08
C ASP A 212 69.82 135.30 -15.99
N GLY A 213 68.74 135.59 -15.25
CA GLY A 213 68.31 136.96 -14.95
C GLY A 213 69.22 137.71 -13.96
N LEU A 214 69.91 136.99 -13.07
CA LEU A 214 70.89 137.55 -12.12
C LEU A 214 72.30 137.68 -12.73
N LEU A 215 72.61 136.91 -13.78
CA LEU A 215 73.88 136.93 -14.50
C LEU A 215 73.93 137.97 -15.65
N ARG A 216 73.00 138.94 -15.64
CA ARG A 216 72.93 140.06 -16.59
C ARG A 216 72.91 141.40 -15.86
#